data_AF-A0A9P7D961-F1
#
_entry.id   AF-A0A9P7D961-F1
#
_cell.length_a   1.000
_cell.length_b   1.000
_cell.length_c   1.000
_cell.angle_alpha   90.00
_cell.angle_beta   90.00
_cell.angle_gamma   90.00
#
_symmetry.space_group_name_H-M   'P 1'
#
loop_
_entity.id
_entity.type
_entity.pdbx_description
1 polymer ?
#
loop_
_entity_poly.entity_id
_entity_poly.type
_entity_poly.pdbx_seq_one_letter_code
_entity_poly.pdbx_strand_id
1 'polypeptide(L)'
;IPLSNRDVMEHSIQDMIADLGAAKTVSSDVPDIEPMSHSHVVHDDGQGRPRVVINPEVLAVSYQLQGPTELVEIFALEQELVQPGDPVYITYIDEDGQAHHVYQSSTSSQSTFADEELDAIVLQILNLFPTFGQRMIDSHLLHLRQHVPRSCVQASY
;
A
#
# COMPACT_ATOMS: atom_id res chain seq x y z
N ILE A 1 16.70 -7.15 44.15
CA ILE A 1 15.26 -6.91 43.83
C ILE A 1 14.47 -7.76 44.83
N PRO A 2 13.61 -7.18 45.68
CA PRO A 2 12.91 -7.93 46.71
C PRO A 2 12.03 -9.00 46.04
N LEU A 3 12.08 -10.23 46.55
CA LEU A 3 11.36 -11.39 46.02
C LEU A 3 9.84 -11.12 45.90
N SER A 4 9.30 -10.20 46.71
CA SER A 4 7.88 -9.79 46.68
C SER A 4 7.43 -9.18 45.35
N ASN A 5 8.31 -8.49 44.62
CA ASN A 5 7.92 -7.86 43.35
C ASN A 5 7.79 -8.87 42.23
N ARG A 6 8.52 -9.99 42.32
CA ARG A 6 8.46 -11.07 41.35
C ARG A 6 7.14 -11.82 41.46
N ASP A 7 6.71 -12.15 42.67
CA ASP A 7 5.44 -12.86 42.90
C ASP A 7 4.23 -12.03 42.44
N VAL A 8 4.28 -10.70 42.66
CA VAL A 8 3.24 -9.76 42.17
C VAL A 8 3.21 -9.69 40.64
N MET A 9 4.38 -9.68 39.98
CA MET A 9 4.45 -9.70 38.52
C MET A 9 3.95 -11.04 37.94
N GLU A 10 4.31 -12.16 38.55
CA GLU A 10 3.86 -13.48 38.10
C GLU A 10 2.35 -13.63 38.22
N HIS A 11 1.73 -13.14 39.31
CA HIS A 11 0.27 -13.10 39.46
C HIS A 11 -0.39 -12.20 38.41
N SER A 12 0.10 -10.97 38.23
CA SER A 12 -0.47 -10.04 37.25
C SER A 12 -0.41 -10.58 35.82
N ILE A 13 0.65 -11.31 35.46
CA ILE A 13 0.75 -11.95 34.14
C ILE A 13 -0.26 -13.09 34.02
N GLN A 14 -0.44 -13.89 35.07
CA GLN A 14 -1.43 -14.97 35.07
C GLN A 14 -2.86 -14.44 34.95
N ASP A 15 -3.16 -13.35 35.64
CA ASP A 15 -4.47 -12.67 35.55
C ASP A 15 -4.71 -12.14 34.13
N MET A 16 -3.72 -11.47 33.52
CA MET A 16 -3.85 -11.01 32.13
C MET A 16 -4.04 -12.17 31.14
N ILE A 17 -3.36 -13.29 31.34
CA ILE A 17 -3.53 -14.47 30.49
C ILE A 17 -4.92 -15.08 30.66
N ALA A 18 -5.43 -15.15 31.89
CA ALA A 18 -6.75 -15.65 32.19
C ALA A 18 -7.84 -14.76 31.56
N ASP A 19 -7.71 -13.44 31.68
CA ASP A 19 -8.62 -12.47 31.09
C ASP A 19 -8.63 -12.56 29.55
N LEU A 20 -7.46 -12.68 28.93
CA LEU A 20 -7.35 -12.89 27.48
C LEU A 20 -7.97 -14.22 27.04
N GLY A 21 -7.81 -15.27 27.85
CA GLY A 21 -8.43 -16.58 27.63
C GLY A 21 -9.96 -16.49 27.68
N ALA A 22 -10.51 -15.80 28.68
CA ALA A 22 -11.94 -15.58 28.82
C ALA A 22 -12.50 -14.71 27.68
N ALA A 23 -11.79 -13.63 27.32
CA ALA A 23 -12.17 -12.76 26.20
C ALA A 23 -12.20 -13.53 24.86
N LYS A 24 -11.26 -14.46 24.65
CA LYS A 24 -11.26 -15.33 23.46
C LYS A 24 -12.52 -16.21 23.39
N THR A 25 -12.99 -16.73 24.52
CA THR A 25 -14.21 -17.55 24.56
C THR A 25 -15.48 -16.73 24.34
N VAL A 26 -15.56 -15.50 24.88
CA VAL A 26 -16.68 -14.58 24.66
C VAL A 26 -16.72 -14.07 23.21
N SER A 27 -15.56 -13.86 22.59
CA SER A 27 -15.45 -13.47 21.18
C SER A 27 -15.84 -14.59 20.19
N SER A 28 -15.99 -15.83 20.69
CA SER A 28 -16.39 -16.98 19.86
C SER A 28 -17.91 -17.17 19.78
N ASP A 29 -18.70 -16.30 20.40
CA ASP A 29 -20.16 -16.30 20.23
C ASP A 29 -20.51 -16.17 18.74
N VAL A 30 -21.44 -17.01 18.28
CA VAL A 30 -21.95 -16.94 16.92
C VAL A 30 -22.58 -15.56 16.76
N PRO A 31 -22.16 -14.74 15.79
CA PRO A 31 -22.73 -13.41 15.64
C PRO A 31 -24.24 -13.52 15.43
N ASP A 32 -25.01 -12.74 16.19
CA ASP A 32 -26.49 -12.69 16.12
C ASP A 32 -27.01 -12.32 14.74
N ILE A 33 -26.13 -11.76 13.89
CA ILE A 33 -26.42 -11.28 12.55
C ILE A 33 -25.52 -12.05 11.59
N GLU A 34 -26.11 -12.57 10.51
CA GLU A 34 -25.32 -13.17 9.43
C GLU A 34 -24.24 -12.18 8.95
N PRO A 35 -23.00 -12.64 8.76
CA PRO A 35 -21.93 -11.77 8.31
C PRO A 35 -22.31 -11.15 6.97
N MET A 36 -22.32 -9.81 6.93
CA MET A 36 -22.63 -9.07 5.72
C MET A 36 -21.61 -9.44 4.63
N SER A 37 -22.08 -9.96 3.50
CA SER A 37 -21.20 -10.34 2.39
C SER A 37 -20.60 -9.08 1.75
N HIS A 38 -19.37 -8.74 2.14
CA HIS A 38 -18.68 -7.54 1.64
C HIS A 38 -18.20 -7.66 0.19
N SER A 39 -18.06 -8.89 -0.31
CA SER A 39 -17.71 -9.15 -1.71
C SER A 39 -18.33 -10.46 -2.18
N HIS A 40 -18.46 -10.63 -3.49
CA HIS A 40 -18.83 -11.90 -4.11
C HIS A 40 -18.12 -12.07 -5.44
N VAL A 41 -17.94 -13.33 -5.84
CA VAL A 41 -17.30 -13.68 -7.12
C VAL A 41 -18.39 -13.86 -8.18
N VAL A 42 -18.34 -13.05 -9.21
CA VAL A 42 -19.17 -13.16 -10.39
C VAL A 42 -18.42 -14.00 -11.43
N HIS A 43 -19.04 -15.10 -11.82
CA HIS A 43 -18.58 -15.92 -12.93
C HIS A 43 -19.35 -15.47 -14.17
N ASP A 44 -18.66 -14.73 -15.04
CA ASP A 44 -19.17 -14.49 -16.38
C ASP A 44 -18.87 -15.74 -17.23
N ASP A 45 -19.78 -16.16 -18.10
CA ASP A 45 -19.65 -17.34 -18.97
C ASP A 45 -18.50 -17.25 -20.01
N GLY A 46 -17.63 -16.24 -19.88
CA GLY A 46 -16.43 -16.05 -20.71
C GLY A 46 -15.21 -16.80 -20.18
N GLN A 47 -14.25 -17.08 -21.06
CA GLN A 47 -12.91 -17.51 -20.63
C GLN A 47 -12.20 -16.34 -19.94
N GLY A 48 -11.98 -16.45 -18.63
CA GLY A 48 -11.26 -15.44 -17.87
C GLY A 48 -11.21 -15.73 -16.37
N ARG A 49 -10.45 -14.90 -15.66
CA ARG A 49 -10.46 -14.90 -14.19
C ARG A 49 -11.82 -14.34 -13.73
N PRO A 50 -12.54 -15.03 -12.82
CA PRO A 50 -13.81 -14.53 -12.29
C PRO A 50 -13.65 -13.13 -11.67
N ARG A 51 -14.64 -12.26 -11.89
CA ARG A 51 -14.64 -10.90 -11.36
C ARG A 51 -15.04 -10.93 -9.90
N VAL A 52 -14.35 -10.17 -9.06
CA VAL A 52 -14.76 -9.95 -7.67
C VAL A 52 -15.50 -8.62 -7.60
N VAL A 53 -16.76 -8.63 -7.18
CA VAL A 53 -17.56 -7.43 -6.95
C VAL A 53 -17.58 -7.15 -5.46
N ILE A 54 -17.09 -5.96 -5.08
CA ILE A 54 -17.06 -5.47 -3.70
C ILE A 54 -18.25 -4.56 -3.49
N ASN A 55 -18.90 -4.64 -2.32
CA ASN A 55 -20.00 -3.76 -1.97
C ASN A 55 -19.53 -2.29 -1.95
N PRO A 56 -20.19 -1.38 -2.71
CA PRO A 56 -19.79 0.02 -2.83
C PRO A 56 -19.82 0.79 -1.50
N GLU A 57 -20.75 0.49 -0.60
CA GLU A 57 -20.84 1.17 0.69
C GLU A 57 -19.61 0.84 1.57
N VAL A 58 -19.20 -0.43 1.55
CA VAL A 58 -18.01 -0.90 2.28
C VAL A 58 -16.75 -0.27 1.70
N LEU A 59 -16.66 -0.19 0.37
CA LEU A 59 -15.54 0.43 -0.33
C LEU A 59 -15.45 1.94 -0.06
N ALA A 60 -16.59 2.64 -0.03
CA ALA A 60 -16.63 4.06 0.29
C ALA A 60 -16.18 4.34 1.74
N VAL A 61 -16.63 3.53 2.70
CA VAL A 61 -16.22 3.66 4.11
C VAL A 61 -14.74 3.33 4.29
N SER A 62 -14.24 2.28 3.65
CA SER A 62 -12.82 1.91 3.74
C SER A 62 -11.93 2.97 3.11
N TYR A 63 -12.33 3.55 1.97
CA TYR A 63 -11.62 4.66 1.34
C TYR A 63 -11.52 5.89 2.24
N GLN A 64 -12.60 6.24 2.97
CA GLN A 64 -12.58 7.35 3.92
C GLN A 64 -11.69 7.09 5.14
N LEU A 65 -11.64 5.85 5.64
CA LEU A 65 -10.91 5.50 6.86
C LEU A 65 -9.41 5.24 6.64
N GLN A 66 -9.05 4.56 5.55
CA GLN A 66 -7.66 4.18 5.25
C GLN A 66 -6.95 5.16 4.33
N GLY A 67 -7.69 6.07 3.70
CA GLY A 67 -7.18 6.96 2.67
C GLY A 67 -6.94 6.24 1.33
N PRO A 68 -6.59 7.00 0.28
CA PRO A 68 -6.32 6.44 -1.04
C PRO A 68 -5.08 5.56 -0.99
N THR A 69 -5.29 4.26 -1.11
CA THR A 69 -4.25 3.29 -1.48
C THR A 69 -4.49 2.88 -2.93
N GLU A 70 -3.42 2.56 -3.67
CA GLU A 70 -3.50 2.30 -5.14
C GLU A 70 -4.58 1.28 -5.51
N LEU A 71 -4.77 0.24 -4.69
CA LEU A 71 -5.80 -0.77 -4.91
C LEU A 71 -7.21 -0.24 -4.69
N VAL A 72 -7.43 0.54 -3.61
CA VAL A 72 -8.75 1.10 -3.31
C VAL A 72 -9.13 2.15 -4.33
N GLU A 73 -8.17 2.92 -4.84
CA GLU A 73 -8.39 3.92 -5.90
C GLU A 73 -8.86 3.27 -7.21
N ILE A 74 -8.28 2.14 -7.62
CA ILE A 74 -8.72 1.40 -8.81
C ILE A 74 -10.18 0.95 -8.67
N PHE A 75 -10.53 0.32 -7.55
CA PHE A 75 -11.90 -0.14 -7.33
C PHE A 75 -12.88 1.04 -7.17
N ALA A 76 -12.44 2.14 -6.57
CA ALA A 76 -13.26 3.34 -6.41
C ALA A 76 -13.51 4.03 -7.75
N LEU A 77 -12.55 4.03 -8.67
CA LEU A 77 -12.72 4.49 -10.05
C LEU A 77 -13.73 3.63 -10.82
N GLU A 78 -13.65 2.30 -10.71
CA GLU A 78 -14.63 1.40 -11.34
C GLU A 78 -16.07 1.62 -10.86
N GLN A 79 -16.23 2.12 -9.63
CA GLN A 79 -17.52 2.37 -9.00
C GLN A 79 -17.91 3.86 -8.97
N GLU A 80 -17.22 4.71 -9.74
CA GLU A 80 -17.49 6.15 -9.85
C GLU A 80 -17.43 6.91 -8.50
N LEU A 81 -16.75 6.35 -7.50
CA LEU A 81 -16.57 6.98 -6.18
C LEU A 81 -15.46 8.05 -6.18
N VAL A 82 -14.59 8.03 -7.19
CA VAL A 82 -13.47 8.98 -7.38
C VAL A 82 -13.47 9.48 -8.82
N GLN A 83 -13.08 10.74 -9.04
CA GLN A 83 -12.92 11.26 -10.41
C GLN A 83 -11.68 10.63 -11.07
N PRO A 84 -11.79 10.22 -12.35
CA PRO A 84 -10.63 9.78 -13.11
C PRO A 84 -9.59 10.90 -13.18
N GLY A 85 -8.31 10.52 -13.08
CA GLY A 85 -7.19 11.44 -13.26
C GLY A 85 -7.10 11.98 -14.69
N ASP A 86 -6.22 12.96 -14.89
CA ASP A 86 -6.01 13.58 -16.20
C ASP A 86 -5.61 12.53 -17.26
N PRO A 87 -6.10 12.70 -18.51
CA PRO A 87 -5.82 11.76 -19.58
C PRO A 87 -4.32 11.72 -19.89
N VAL A 88 -3.78 10.50 -20.05
CA VAL A 88 -2.37 10.25 -20.39
C VAL A 88 -1.96 10.93 -21.70
N TYR A 89 -2.90 11.12 -22.63
CA TYR A 89 -2.67 11.88 -23.85
C TYR A 89 -3.89 12.68 -24.27
N ILE A 90 -3.64 13.79 -24.96
CA ILE A 90 -4.66 14.61 -25.62
C ILE A 90 -4.45 14.51 -27.12
N THR A 91 -5.54 14.35 -27.88
CA THR A 91 -5.50 14.35 -29.34
C THR A 91 -6.03 15.68 -29.86
N TYR A 92 -5.26 16.38 -30.69
CA TYR A 92 -5.73 17.55 -31.41
C TYR A 92 -5.67 17.31 -32.92
N ILE A 93 -6.62 17.88 -33.65
CA ILE A 93 -6.68 17.83 -35.11
C ILE A 93 -6.14 19.17 -35.60
N ASP A 94 -5.09 19.13 -36.42
CA ASP A 94 -4.49 20.32 -37.02
C ASP A 94 -5.36 20.87 -38.17
N GLU A 95 -5.06 22.08 -38.64
CA GLU A 95 -5.78 22.74 -39.76
C GLU A 95 -5.74 21.90 -41.05
N ASP A 96 -4.72 21.05 -41.22
CA ASP A 96 -4.57 20.10 -42.32
C ASP A 96 -5.37 18.78 -42.13
N GLY A 97 -6.11 18.64 -41.01
CA GLY A 97 -6.90 17.44 -40.69
C GLY A 97 -6.09 16.25 -40.16
N GLN A 98 -4.79 16.45 -39.88
CA GLN A 98 -3.93 15.45 -39.25
C GLN A 98 -4.18 15.40 -37.74
N ALA A 99 -4.30 14.19 -37.17
CA ALA A 99 -4.43 13.99 -35.73
C ALA A 99 -3.05 13.87 -35.08
N HIS A 100 -2.80 14.69 -34.06
CA HIS A 100 -1.59 14.67 -33.25
C HIS A 100 -1.91 14.24 -31.83
N HIS A 101 -1.09 13.34 -31.28
CA HIS A 101 -1.20 12.89 -29.89
C HIS A 101 -0.10 13.53 -29.04
N VAL A 102 -0.50 14.26 -28.00
CA VAL A 102 0.41 14.79 -26.98
C VAL A 102 0.31 13.94 -25.75
N TYR A 103 1.40 13.23 -25.43
CA TYR A 103 1.49 12.41 -24.23
C TYR A 103 1.95 13.29 -23.05
N GLN A 104 1.19 13.29 -21.97
CA GLN A 104 1.62 13.82 -20.68
C GLN A 104 2.31 12.69 -19.91
N SER A 105 3.63 12.80 -19.74
CA SER A 105 4.36 11.86 -18.87
C SER A 105 4.01 12.18 -17.42
N SER A 106 3.22 11.31 -16.78
CA SER A 106 2.88 11.39 -15.36
C SER A 106 4.00 10.89 -14.43
N THR A 107 5.17 10.54 -14.98
CA THR A 107 6.33 10.14 -14.17
C THR A 107 6.72 11.31 -13.27
N SER A 108 6.64 11.11 -11.94
CA SER A 108 7.18 12.04 -10.95
C SER A 108 8.59 12.45 -11.34
N SER A 109 8.92 13.74 -11.19
CA SER A 109 10.26 14.27 -11.48
C SER A 109 11.31 13.35 -10.88
N GLN A 110 12.20 12.82 -11.75
CA GLN A 110 13.37 12.07 -11.26
C GLN A 110 14.12 12.99 -10.31
N SER A 111 14.41 12.49 -9.11
CA SER A 111 15.14 13.25 -8.13
C SER A 111 16.55 13.48 -8.65
N THR A 112 16.90 14.74 -8.91
CA THR A 112 18.17 15.18 -9.46
C THR A 112 19.25 15.16 -8.38
N PHE A 113 19.63 13.98 -7.89
CA PHE A 113 20.79 13.85 -7.01
C PHE A 113 22.07 13.99 -7.84
N ALA A 114 23.06 14.68 -7.28
CA ALA A 114 24.43 14.51 -7.74
C ALA A 114 24.91 13.09 -7.36
N ASP A 115 25.80 12.50 -8.15
CA ASP A 115 26.30 11.15 -7.90
C ASP A 115 26.94 11.05 -6.49
N GLU A 116 27.64 12.10 -6.05
CA GLU A 116 28.26 12.12 -4.71
C GLU A 116 27.23 12.13 -3.57
N GLU A 117 26.09 12.77 -3.79
CA GLU A 117 24.99 12.80 -2.81
C GLU A 117 24.30 11.44 -2.73
N LEU A 118 24.12 10.78 -3.88
CA LEU A 118 23.56 9.43 -3.93
C LEU A 118 24.47 8.43 -3.20
N ASP A 119 25.78 8.49 -3.45
CA ASP A 119 26.78 7.65 -2.79
C ASP A 119 26.75 7.84 -1.26
N ALA A 120 26.67 9.09 -0.79
CA ALA A 120 26.59 9.40 0.63
C ALA A 120 25.33 8.80 1.29
N ILE A 121 24.19 8.88 0.61
CA ILE A 121 22.91 8.30 1.09
C ILE A 121 23.00 6.77 1.10
N VAL A 122 23.53 6.14 0.05
CA VAL A 122 23.70 4.68 -0.02
C VAL A 122 24.62 4.19 1.10
N LEU A 123 25.75 4.86 1.32
CA LEU A 123 26.65 4.56 2.44
C LEU A 123 25.97 4.72 3.80
N GLN A 124 25.15 5.75 3.98
CA GLN A 124 24.38 5.95 5.21
C GLN A 124 23.40 4.78 5.44
N ILE A 125 22.68 4.35 4.39
CA ILE A 125 21.75 3.22 4.46
C ILE A 125 22.49 1.93 4.83
N LEU A 126 23.64 1.66 4.21
CA LEU A 126 24.44 0.47 4.51
C LEU A 126 25.06 0.49 5.91
N ASN A 127 25.41 1.65 6.44
CA ASN A 127 25.85 1.79 7.82
C ASN A 127 24.73 1.49 8.83
N LEU A 128 23.49 1.89 8.52
CA LEU A 128 22.33 1.61 9.38
C LEU A 128 21.85 0.16 9.24
N PHE A 129 21.88 -0.37 8.02
CA PHE A 129 21.37 -1.69 7.66
C PHE A 129 22.40 -2.45 6.80
N PRO A 130 23.43 -3.04 7.42
CA PRO A 130 24.52 -3.69 6.69
C PRO A 130 24.10 -4.94 5.91
N THR A 131 22.89 -5.45 6.16
CA THR A 131 22.31 -6.59 5.44
C THR A 131 21.41 -6.18 4.27
N PHE A 132 21.27 -4.87 4.00
CA PHE A 132 20.46 -4.40 2.87
C PHE A 132 21.13 -4.73 1.54
N GLY A 133 20.47 -5.57 0.75
CA GLY A 133 20.79 -5.74 -0.66
C GLY A 133 20.22 -4.60 -1.51
N GLN A 134 20.70 -4.48 -2.75
CA GLN A 134 20.32 -3.43 -3.70
C GLN A 134 18.81 -3.20 -3.83
N ARG A 135 17.99 -4.27 -3.88
CA ARG A 135 16.52 -4.15 -3.94
C ARG A 135 15.90 -3.47 -2.72
N MET A 136 16.50 -3.64 -1.53
CA MET A 136 16.01 -3.00 -0.32
C MET A 136 16.41 -1.52 -0.27
N ILE A 137 17.58 -1.17 -0.82
CA ILE A 137 18.02 0.21 -1.01
C ILE A 137 17.09 0.93 -1.99
N ASP A 138 16.82 0.33 -3.17
CA ASP A 138 15.86 0.85 -4.15
C ASP A 138 14.49 1.13 -3.50
N SER A 139 13.98 0.16 -2.73
CA SER A 139 12.69 0.27 -2.05
C SER A 139 12.70 1.34 -0.95
N HIS A 140 13.82 1.51 -0.25
CA HIS A 140 13.97 2.52 0.78
C HIS A 140 14.02 3.94 0.19
N LEU A 141 14.74 4.13 -0.92
CA LEU A 141 14.75 5.39 -1.67
C LEU A 141 13.35 5.73 -2.19
N LEU A 142 12.62 4.75 -2.71
CA LEU A 142 11.24 4.93 -3.15
C LEU A 142 10.31 5.34 -1.98
N HIS A 143 10.49 4.75 -0.80
CA HIS A 143 9.74 5.14 0.40
C HIS A 143 10.02 6.60 0.82
N LEU A 144 11.25 7.08 0.63
CA LEU A 144 11.62 8.49 0.81
C LEU A 144 11.12 9.40 -0.31
N ARG A 145 10.30 8.88 -1.24
CA ARG A 145 9.80 9.54 -2.45
C ARG A 145 10.91 10.04 -3.37
N GLN A 146 12.07 9.40 -3.30
CA GLN A 146 13.20 9.66 -4.18
C GLN A 146 13.16 8.65 -5.32
N HIS A 147 12.99 9.14 -6.54
CA HIS A 147 12.92 8.30 -7.73
C HIS A 147 14.29 8.28 -8.42
N VAL A 148 15.15 7.37 -7.98
CA VAL A 148 16.50 7.18 -8.52
C VAL A 148 16.50 6.01 -9.51
N PRO A 149 17.05 6.16 -10.73
CA PRO A 149 17.20 5.05 -11.66
C PRO A 149 18.05 3.93 -11.06
N ARG A 150 17.63 2.69 -11.30
CA ARG A 150 18.32 1.51 -10.77
C ARG A 150 19.78 1.39 -11.21
N SER A 151 20.11 1.91 -12.39
CA SER A 151 21.48 1.99 -12.89
C SER A 151 22.37 2.87 -12.02
N CYS A 152 21.84 3.95 -11.44
CA CYS A 152 22.59 4.85 -10.55
C CYS A 152 22.87 4.16 -9.22
N VAL A 153 21.87 3.50 -8.62
CA VAL A 153 22.05 2.73 -7.37
C VAL A 153 23.07 1.60 -7.55
N GLN A 154 23.12 0.98 -8.73
CA GLN A 154 24.14 -0.03 -9.06
C GLN A 154 25.54 0.53 -9.21
N ALA A 155 25.69 1.78 -9.67
CA ALA A 155 26.98 2.44 -9.78
C ALA A 155 27.53 2.87 -8.40
N SER A 156 26.63 3.19 -7.47
CA SER A 156 26.93 3.63 -6.10
C SER A 156 27.16 2.51 -5.07
N TYR A 157 26.89 1.25 -5.41
CA TYR A 157 26.98 0.08 -4.51
C TYR A 157 28.30 -0.67 -4.68
#